data_AF-A0A2P8H404-F1
#
_entry.id   AF-A0A2P8H404-F1
#
_cell.length_a   1.000
_cell.length_b   1.000
_cell.length_c   1.000
_cell.angle_alpha   90.00
_cell.angle_beta   90.00
_cell.angle_gamma   90.00
#
_symmetry.space_group_name_H-M   'P 1'
#
loop_
_entity.id
_entity.type
_entity.pdbx_description
1 polymer ?
#
loop_
_entity_poly.entity_id
_entity_poly.type
_entity_poly.pdbx_seq_one_letter_code
_entity_poly.pdbx_strand_id
1 'polypeptide(L)'
;MLRNFLSFISVCFFLVTIIPLGLASIHWMYTPMNLLMSINVYFPCLIGAAGIALALTGLKGDLKLYLILANSLSLGLYLIKIFIVSVTA
;
A
#
# COMPACT_ATOMS: atom_id res chain seq x y z
N MET A 1 20.79 4.59 -11.79
CA MET A 1 20.70 4.39 -10.33
C MET A 1 19.43 4.97 -9.72
N LEU A 2 19.12 6.27 -9.90
CA LEU A 2 17.92 6.91 -9.31
C LEU A 2 16.59 6.20 -9.63
N ARG A 3 16.36 5.78 -10.89
CA ARG A 3 15.14 5.05 -11.29
C ARG A 3 14.98 3.71 -10.57
N ASN A 4 16.07 2.99 -10.34
CA ASN A 4 16.05 1.72 -9.61
C ASN A 4 15.74 1.97 -8.13
N PHE A 5 16.28 3.04 -7.56
CA PHE A 5 15.98 3.45 -6.19
C PHE A 5 14.50 3.84 -6.01
N LEU A 6 13.92 4.62 -6.93
CA LEU A 6 12.49 4.96 -6.91
C LEU A 6 11.60 3.72 -7.05
N SER A 7 11.98 2.78 -7.92
CA SER A 7 11.29 1.51 -8.08
C SER A 7 11.37 0.66 -6.81
N PHE A 8 12.53 0.65 -6.13
CA PHE A 8 12.72 -0.04 -4.85
C PHE A 8 11.86 0.57 -3.74
N ILE A 9 11.81 1.90 -3.64
CA ILE A 9 10.94 2.57 -2.66
C ILE A 9 9.47 2.24 -2.93
N SER A 10 9.04 2.19 -4.19
CA SER A 10 7.67 1.78 -4.55
C SER A 10 7.35 0.35 -4.09
N VAL A 11 8.31 -0.57 -4.18
CA VAL A 11 8.18 -1.92 -3.59
C VAL A 11 8.04 -1.85 -2.07
N CYS A 12 8.88 -1.07 -1.40
CA CYS A 12 8.79 -0.89 0.05
C CYS A 12 7.42 -0.33 0.47
N PHE A 13 6.89 0.65 -0.25
CA PHE A 13 5.57 1.23 0.02
C PHE A 13 4.46 0.19 -0.17
N PHE A 14 4.52 -0.60 -1.23
CA PHE A 14 3.61 -1.72 -1.42
C PHE A 14 3.70 -2.75 -0.28
N LEU A 15 4.91 -3.10 0.19
CA LEU A 15 5.08 -4.04 1.29
C LEU A 15 4.49 -3.50 2.60
N VAL A 16 4.72 -2.22 2.89
CA VAL A 16 4.18 -1.54 4.08
C VAL A 16 2.66 -1.49 4.07
N THR A 17 1.99 -1.47 2.92
CA THR A 17 0.52 -1.49 2.84
C THR A 17 -0.04 -2.90 2.81
N ILE A 18 0.56 -3.83 2.06
CA ILE A 18 0.00 -5.17 1.86
C ILE A 18 0.27 -6.11 3.05
N ILE A 19 1.43 -6.00 3.72
CA ILE A 19 1.78 -6.89 4.84
C ILE A 19 0.82 -6.68 6.01
N PRO A 20 0.59 -5.46 6.53
CA PRO A 20 -0.37 -5.26 7.61
C PRO A 20 -1.80 -5.63 7.21
N LEU A 21 -2.17 -5.44 5.94
CA LEU A 21 -3.48 -5.82 5.43
C LEU A 21 -3.66 -7.36 5.43
N GLY A 22 -2.67 -8.11 4.96
CA GLY A 22 -2.66 -9.58 4.97
C GLY A 22 -2.51 -10.16 6.37
N LEU A 23 -1.74 -9.52 7.25
CA LEU A 23 -1.66 -9.93 8.65
C LEU A 23 -2.98 -9.70 9.38
N ALA A 24 -3.71 -8.63 9.05
CA ALA A 24 -5.00 -8.36 9.66
C ALA A 24 -6.13 -9.29 9.21
N SER A 25 -5.98 -10.02 8.09
CA SER A 25 -6.94 -11.08 7.72
C SER A 25 -6.71 -12.35 8.51
N ILE A 26 -5.51 -12.55 9.04
CA ILE A 26 -5.19 -13.60 10.00
C ILE A 26 -5.55 -13.05 11.38
N HIS A 27 -6.60 -13.57 11.99
CA HIS A 27 -7.24 -13.09 13.23
C HIS A 27 -6.30 -12.75 14.41
N TRP A 28 -5.03 -13.17 14.36
CA TRP A 28 -4.04 -13.07 15.43
C TRP A 28 -3.09 -11.85 15.30
N MET A 29 -3.10 -11.10 14.19
CA MET A 29 -2.15 -9.99 13.97
C MET A 29 -2.83 -8.70 13.47
N TYR A 30 -3.77 -8.17 14.25
CA TYR A 30 -4.39 -6.87 13.99
C TYR A 30 -3.51 -5.66 14.39
N THR A 31 -2.58 -5.86 15.33
CA THR A 31 -1.69 -4.82 15.87
C THR A 31 -0.93 -4.00 14.82
N PRO A 32 -0.24 -4.61 13.83
CA PRO A 32 0.50 -3.83 12.82
C PRO A 32 -0.42 -2.95 11.96
N MET A 33 -1.63 -3.43 11.65
CA MET A 33 -2.62 -2.65 10.91
C MET A 33 -3.18 -1.50 11.74
N ASN A 34 -3.46 -1.76 13.02
CA ASN A 34 -3.96 -0.75 13.95
C ASN A 34 -2.91 0.36 14.16
N LEU A 35 -1.63 0.00 14.24
CA LEU A 35 -0.53 0.96 14.33
C LEU A 35 -0.36 1.78 13.03
N LEU A 36 -0.59 1.17 11.87
CA LEU A 36 -0.55 1.87 10.60
C LEU A 36 -1.69 2.89 10.46
N MET A 37 -2.88 2.56 10.98
CA MET A 37 -4.08 3.40 10.95
C MET A 37 -4.14 4.40 12.12
N SER A 38 -3.40 4.20 13.21
CA SER A 38 -3.48 5.06 14.42
C SER A 38 -2.97 6.48 14.19
N ILE A 39 -2.07 6.67 13.22
CA ILE A 39 -1.60 8.00 12.82
C ILE A 39 -2.70 8.73 12.06
N ASN A 40 -3.27 8.09 11.03
CA ASN A 40 -4.41 8.56 10.27
C ASN A 40 -5.03 7.36 9.52
N VAL A 41 -6.35 7.24 9.52
CA VAL A 41 -7.08 6.18 8.80
C VAL A 41 -6.72 6.16 7.30
N TYR A 42 -6.43 7.31 6.71
CA TYR A 42 -6.05 7.45 5.30
C TYR A 42 -4.54 7.39 5.04
N PHE A 43 -3.70 7.25 6.09
CA PHE A 43 -2.24 7.17 5.95
C PHE A 43 -1.80 6.08 4.94
N PRO A 44 -2.41 4.89 4.92
CA PRO A 44 -1.97 3.83 4.02
C PRO A 44 -2.45 4.04 2.58
N CYS A 45 -3.53 4.81 2.40
CA CYS A 45 -3.91 5.32 1.09
C CYS A 45 -2.88 6.32 0.55
N LEU A 46 -2.33 7.20 1.42
CA LEU A 46 -1.25 8.10 1.02
C LEU A 46 0.01 7.32 0.62
N ILE A 47 0.37 6.27 1.36
CA ILE A 47 1.52 5.41 1.03
C ILE A 47 1.28 4.69 -0.29
N GLY A 48 0.10 4.09 -0.51
CA GLY A 48 -0.24 3.43 -1.76
C GLY A 48 -0.21 4.38 -2.96
N ALA A 49 -0.77 5.59 -2.82
CA ALA A 49 -0.75 6.61 -3.88
C ALA A 49 0.68 7.10 -4.18
N ALA A 50 1.48 7.31 -3.14
CA ALA A 50 2.90 7.64 -3.30
C ALA A 50 3.66 6.48 -3.97
N GLY A 51 3.32 5.23 -3.66
CA GLY A 51 3.89 4.03 -4.29
C GLY A 51 3.60 3.97 -5.79
N ILE A 52 2.39 4.36 -6.21
CA ILE A 52 2.01 4.50 -7.63
C ILE A 52 2.79 5.64 -8.28
N ALA A 53 2.88 6.81 -7.64
CA ALA A 53 3.62 7.96 -8.17
C ALA A 53 5.12 7.66 -8.36
N LEU A 54 5.71 6.92 -7.43
CA LEU A 54 7.09 6.45 -7.51
C LEU A 54 7.26 5.37 -8.59
N ALA A 55 6.29 4.45 -8.72
CA ALA A 55 6.29 3.47 -9.82
C ALA A 55 6.22 4.16 -11.19
N LEU A 56 5.42 5.23 -11.32
CA LEU A 56 5.30 6.01 -12.56
C LEU A 56 6.61 6.66 -13.01
N THR A 57 7.42 7.11 -12.05
CA THR A 57 8.71 7.80 -12.26
C THR A 57 9.92 6.86 -12.27
N GLY A 58 9.74 5.62 -11.83
CA GLY A 58 10.79 4.59 -11.70
C GLY A 58 11.27 3.96 -13.01
N LEU A 59 11.53 2.65 -12.94
CA LEU A 59 12.00 1.87 -14.09
C LEU A 59 10.97 1.88 -15.24
N LYS A 60 11.48 1.76 -16.47
CA LYS A 60 10.67 1.59 -17.68
C LYS A 60 10.54 0.10 -18.00
N GLY A 61 9.48 -0.28 -18.72
CA GLY A 61 9.19 -1.67 -19.09
C GLY A 61 8.14 -2.32 -18.18
N ASP A 62 8.08 -3.65 -18.20
CA ASP A 62 6.98 -4.41 -17.57
C ASP A 62 6.93 -4.24 -16.05
N LEU A 63 8.09 -4.12 -15.41
CA LEU A 63 8.19 -3.88 -13.96
C LEU A 63 7.41 -2.64 -13.51
N LYS A 64 7.35 -1.61 -14.36
CA LYS A 64 6.57 -0.40 -14.10
C LYS A 64 5.09 -0.73 -13.93
N LEU A 65 4.54 -1.50 -14.87
CA LEU A 65 3.13 -1.87 -14.89
C LEU A 65 2.81 -2.76 -13.70
N TYR A 66 3.67 -3.73 -13.39
CA TYR A 66 3.50 -4.58 -12.20
C TYR A 66 3.47 -3.77 -10.90
N LEU A 67 4.35 -2.79 -10.74
CA LEU A 67 4.36 -1.95 -9.54
C LEU A 67 3.14 -1.04 -9.44
N ILE A 68 2.70 -0.47 -10.56
CA ILE A 68 1.46 0.32 -10.60
C ILE A 68 0.27 -0.56 -10.23
N LEU A 69 0.15 -1.74 -10.84
CA LEU A 69 -0.92 -2.70 -10.55
C LEU A 69 -0.90 -3.17 -9.09
N ALA A 70 0.26 -3.54 -8.57
CA ALA A 70 0.40 -3.99 -7.18
C ALA A 70 0.03 -2.89 -6.19
N ASN A 71 0.55 -1.67 -6.36
CA ASN A 71 0.21 -0.56 -5.49
C ASN A 71 -1.27 -0.14 -5.63
N SER A 72 -1.84 -0.18 -6.84
CA SER A 72 -3.26 0.11 -7.08
C SER A 72 -4.17 -0.94 -6.44
N LEU A 73 -3.80 -2.23 -6.53
CA LEU A 73 -4.52 -3.32 -5.89
C LEU A 73 -4.49 -3.16 -4.37
N SER A 74 -3.31 -2.88 -3.80
CA SER A 74 -3.17 -2.64 -2.37
C SER A 74 -4.01 -1.43 -1.92
N LEU A 75 -4.01 -0.35 -2.69
CA LEU A 75 -4.82 0.85 -2.42
C LEU A 75 -6.31 0.51 -2.43
N GLY A 76 -6.77 -0.23 -3.44
CA GLY A 76 -8.17 -0.66 -3.57
C GLY A 76 -8.62 -1.53 -2.39
N LEU A 77 -7.82 -2.52 -2.00
CA LEU A 77 -8.11 -3.34 -0.82
C LEU A 77 -8.17 -2.51 0.47
N TYR A 78 -7.31 -1.49 0.59
CA TYR A 78 -7.32 -0.59 1.74
C TYR A 78 -8.57 0.28 1.78
N LEU A 79 -8.98 0.83 0.63
CA LEU A 79 -10.21 1.62 0.49
C LEU A 79 -11.44 0.79 0.85
N ILE A 80 -11.51 -0.47 0.41
CA ILE A 80 -12.57 -1.41 0.81
C ILE A 80 -12.59 -1.57 2.33
N LYS A 81 -11.42 -1.74 2.97
CA LYS A 81 -11.34 -1.88 4.43
C LYS A 81 -11.79 -0.62 5.16
N ILE A 82 -11.39 0.56 4.70
CA ILE A 82 -11.86 1.84 5.25
C ILE A 82 -13.37 1.96 5.11
N PHE A 83 -13.91 1.62 3.94
CA PHE A 83 -15.36 1.63 3.69
C PHE A 83 -16.09 0.71 4.67
N ILE A 84 -15.64 -0.53 4.83
CA ILE A 84 -16.23 -1.48 5.79
C ILE A 84 -16.22 -0.87 7.20
N VAL A 85 -15.06 -0.39 7.66
CA VAL A 85 -14.94 0.25 8.98
C VAL A 85 -15.91 1.42 9.14
N SER A 86 -16.05 2.27 8.12
CA SER A 86 -16.94 3.44 8.16
C SER A 86 -18.44 3.10 8.18
N VAL A 87 -18.83 1.93 7.67
CA VAL A 87 -20.22 1.46 7.67
C VAL A 87 -20.56 0.68 8.94
N THR A 88 -19.56 0.05 9.56
CA THR A 88 -19.73 -0.75 10.80
C THR A 88 -19.48 0.02 12.09
N ALA A 89 -18.94 1.24 12.02
CA ALA A 89 -18.70 2.13 13.16
C ALA A 89 -19.95 2.96 13.50
#